data_AF-Q12155-F1
#
_entry.id   AF-Q12155-F1
#
_cell.length_a   1.000
_cell.length_b   1.000
_cell.length_c   1.000
_cell.angle_alpha   90.00
_cell.angle_beta   90.00
_cell.angle_gamma   90.00
#
_symmetry.space_group_name_H-M   'P 1'
#
loop_
_entity.id
_entity.type
_entity.pdbx_description
1 polymer ?
#
loop_
_entity_poly.entity_id
_entity_poly.type
_entity_poly.pdbx_seq_one_letter_code
_entity_poly.pdbx_strand_id
1 'polypeptide(L)'
;MKLGHREQQFYLWYFIVHIPITIFIDSSVVIPAKWQLGIAQKVVSDHIAKQHDFLLSEKPEWLYWFVVLELVLQLPLFVYFVNKFWNSSELQVNTNSRLKKWLRIYGWNASLTTLICIVVIFKRGYIPYDVLKTSLSMTQKCQLASVYLPTFLIPLRLCFV
;
A
#
# COMPACT_ATOMS: atom_id res chain seq x y z
N MET A 1 2.48 -8.43 -21.07
CA MET A 1 3.85 -9.00 -20.98
C MET A 1 3.81 -10.24 -20.10
N LYS A 2 4.79 -11.14 -20.18
CA LYS A 2 4.85 -12.27 -19.23
C LYS A 2 5.61 -11.86 -17.97
N LEU A 3 5.31 -12.49 -16.85
CA LEU A 3 6.13 -12.42 -15.64
C LEU A 3 7.16 -13.54 -15.70
N GLY A 4 8.44 -13.18 -15.71
CA GLY A 4 9.52 -14.17 -15.62
C GLY A 4 9.59 -14.79 -14.22
N HIS A 5 10.20 -15.97 -14.07
CA HIS A 5 10.30 -16.66 -12.77
C HIS A 5 10.74 -15.77 -11.59
N ARG A 6 11.77 -14.92 -11.79
CA ARG A 6 12.25 -13.99 -10.75
C ARG A 6 11.21 -12.93 -10.37
N GLU A 7 10.48 -12.38 -11.35
CA GLU A 7 9.40 -11.43 -11.08
C GLU A 7 8.25 -12.13 -10.31
N GLN A 8 7.94 -13.38 -10.66
CA GLN A 8 6.93 -14.15 -9.95
C GLN A 8 7.30 -14.37 -8.48
N GLN A 9 8.55 -14.74 -8.22
CA GLN A 9 9.06 -14.87 -6.84
C GLN A 9 9.05 -13.53 -6.10
N PHE A 10 9.46 -12.44 -6.77
CA PHE A 10 9.39 -11.10 -6.18
C PHE A 10 7.96 -10.73 -5.78
N TYR A 11 6.98 -10.91 -6.68
CA TYR A 11 5.58 -10.60 -6.40
C TYR A 11 4.98 -11.53 -5.33
N LEU A 12 5.38 -12.80 -5.29
CA LEU A 12 4.97 -13.71 -4.23
C LEU A 12 5.33 -13.17 -2.85
N TRP A 13 6.61 -12.84 -2.64
CA TRP A 13 7.07 -12.29 -1.37
C TRP A 13 6.49 -10.91 -1.09
N TYR A 14 6.34 -10.08 -2.12
CA TYR A 14 5.65 -8.80 -2.03
C TYR A 14 4.24 -8.98 -1.44
N PHE A 15 3.42 -9.89 -1.97
CA PHE A 15 2.07 -10.13 -1.44
C PHE A 15 2.08 -10.71 -0.02
N ILE A 16 3.00 -11.63 0.29
CA ILE A 16 3.15 -12.19 1.65
C ILE A 16 3.42 -11.08 2.67
N VAL A 17 4.33 -10.14 2.36
CA VAL A 17 4.70 -9.04 3.25
C VAL A 17 3.57 -8.01 3.38
N HIS A 18 2.77 -7.80 2.33
CA HIS A 18 1.67 -6.84 2.40
C HIS A 18 0.48 -7.34 3.22
N ILE A 19 0.28 -8.65 3.37
CA ILE A 19 -0.80 -9.18 4.23
C ILE A 19 -0.70 -8.64 5.68
N PRO A 20 0.42 -8.81 6.42
CA PRO A 20 0.52 -8.26 7.78
C PRO A 20 0.56 -6.72 7.79
N ILE A 21 1.15 -6.07 6.77
CA ILE A 21 1.13 -4.60 6.68
C ILE A 21 -0.31 -4.10 6.59
N THR A 22 -1.13 -4.68 5.71
CA THR A 22 -2.52 -4.26 5.56
C THR A 22 -3.36 -4.58 6.79
N ILE A 23 -3.11 -5.72 7.45
CA ILE A 23 -3.82 -6.07 8.69
C ILE A 23 -3.46 -5.16 9.86
N PHE A 24 -2.20 -4.73 10.02
CA PHE A 24 -1.76 -4.02 11.23
C PHE A 24 -1.52 -2.52 11.01
N ILE A 25 -1.10 -2.11 9.82
CA ILE A 25 -0.74 -0.72 9.49
C ILE A 25 -1.90 -0.05 8.74
N ASP A 26 -2.30 -0.57 7.58
CA ASP A 26 -3.32 0.09 6.76
C ASP A 26 -4.66 0.11 7.50
N SER A 27 -5.03 -1.01 8.13
CA SER A 27 -6.25 -1.10 8.96
C SER A 27 -6.31 -0.06 10.08
N SER A 28 -5.17 0.49 10.54
CA SER A 28 -5.15 1.52 11.57
C SER A 28 -5.85 2.82 11.15
N VAL A 29 -6.02 3.02 9.84
CA VAL A 29 -6.77 4.15 9.27
C VAL A 29 -8.27 4.00 9.54
N VAL A 30 -8.80 2.78 9.51
CA VAL A 30 -10.24 2.52 9.64
C VAL A 30 -10.64 2.01 11.03
N ILE A 31 -9.76 1.28 11.70
CA ILE A 31 -10.00 0.70 13.02
C ILE A 31 -9.67 1.76 14.09
N PRO A 32 -10.59 2.09 15.01
CA PRO A 32 -10.29 2.99 16.12
C PRO A 32 -9.15 2.48 17.00
N ALA A 33 -8.30 3.38 17.52
CA ALA A 33 -7.09 3.02 18.29
C ALA A 33 -7.35 2.05 19.44
N LYS A 34 -8.50 2.15 20.13
CA LYS A 34 -8.90 1.24 21.22
C LYS A 34 -9.02 -0.24 20.84
N TRP A 35 -9.16 -0.55 19.55
CA TRP A 35 -9.27 -1.91 19.02
C TRP A 35 -7.99 -2.38 18.33
N GLN A 36 -6.99 -1.50 18.20
CA GLN A 36 -5.72 -1.84 17.58
C GLN A 36 -4.79 -2.50 18.61
N LEU A 37 -4.00 -3.47 18.18
CA LEU A 37 -2.95 -4.05 19.01
C LEU A 37 -1.92 -2.97 19.39
N GLY A 38 -1.41 -3.01 20.63
CA GLY A 38 -0.44 -2.02 21.10
C GLY A 38 0.83 -1.94 20.24
N ILE A 39 1.27 -3.08 19.69
CA ILE A 39 2.40 -3.13 18.76
C ILE A 39 2.09 -2.37 17.47
N ALA A 40 0.89 -2.55 16.90
CA ALA A 40 0.47 -1.85 15.69
C ALA A 40 0.38 -0.33 15.92
N GLN A 41 -0.21 0.08 17.04
CA GLN A 41 -0.26 1.50 17.43
C GLN A 41 1.14 2.12 17.52
N LYS A 42 2.08 1.40 18.15
CA LYS A 42 3.47 1.85 18.27
C LYS A 42 4.15 1.99 16.91
N VAL A 43 4.02 1.00 16.03
CA VAL A 43 4.63 1.07 14.69
C VAL A 43 4.07 2.25 13.88
N VAL A 44 2.75 2.46 13.93
CA VAL A 44 2.11 3.59 13.25
C VAL A 44 2.54 4.92 13.85
N SER A 45 2.57 5.06 15.18
CA SER A 45 3.02 6.31 15.83
C SER A 45 4.48 6.62 15.54
N ASP A 46 5.35 5.59 15.58
CA ASP A 46 6.77 5.74 15.29
C ASP A 46 6.98 6.12 13.81
N HIS A 47 6.17 5.56 12.90
CA HIS A 47 6.18 5.95 11.48
C HIS A 47 5.77 7.40 11.27
N ILE A 48 4.64 7.84 11.85
CA ILE A 48 4.15 9.21 11.75
C ILE A 48 5.20 10.19 12.29
N ALA A 49 5.77 9.90 13.47
CA ALA A 49 6.78 10.76 14.08
C ALA A 49 8.06 10.85 13.24
N LYS A 50 8.51 9.73 12.66
CA LYS A 50 9.77 9.66 11.89
C LYS A 50 9.65 10.24 10.48
N GLN A 51 8.54 10.00 9.80
CA GLN A 51 8.33 10.39 8.40
C GLN A 51 7.47 11.65 8.23
N HIS A 52 6.95 12.19 9.33
CA HIS A 52 5.94 13.25 9.32
C HIS A 52 4.72 12.88 8.47
N ASP A 53 4.28 11.62 8.59
CA ASP A 53 3.14 11.10 7.81
C ASP A 53 1.82 11.66 8.33
N PHE A 54 1.42 12.81 7.80
CA PHE A 54 0.15 13.44 8.12
C PHE A 54 -1.06 12.68 7.57
N LEU A 55 -0.90 11.82 6.55
CA LEU A 55 -2.02 11.05 6.00
C LEU A 55 -2.48 10.00 7.02
N LEU A 56 -1.53 9.32 7.67
CA LEU A 56 -1.82 8.38 8.76
C LEU A 56 -2.25 9.06 10.06
N SER A 57 -1.87 10.32 10.27
CA SER A 57 -2.32 11.10 11.43
C SER A 57 -3.73 11.67 11.26
N GLU A 58 -4.03 12.31 10.13
CA GLU A 58 -5.31 12.97 9.84
C GLU A 58 -6.39 11.97 9.45
N LYS A 59 -6.00 10.89 8.76
CA LYS A 59 -6.90 9.84 8.24
C LYS A 59 -8.07 10.44 7.46
N PRO A 60 -7.79 11.22 6.40
CA PRO A 60 -8.83 11.92 5.66
C PRO A 60 -9.83 10.93 5.06
N GLU A 61 -11.09 11.36 4.89
CA GLU A 61 -12.20 10.50 4.49
C GLU A 61 -11.95 9.69 3.20
N TRP A 62 -11.32 10.32 2.20
CA TRP A 62 -10.97 9.63 0.96
C TRP A 62 -9.98 8.47 1.18
N LEU A 63 -9.02 8.64 2.11
CA LEU A 63 -8.05 7.60 2.44
C LEU A 63 -8.73 6.48 3.23
N TYR A 64 -9.63 6.84 4.15
CA TYR A 64 -10.45 5.86 4.86
C TYR A 64 -11.17 4.93 3.89
N TRP A 65 -11.85 5.47 2.87
CA TRP A 65 -12.56 4.65 1.89
C TRP A 65 -11.64 3.82 1.00
N PHE A 66 -10.46 4.33 0.63
CA PHE A 66 -9.48 3.51 -0.06
C PHE A 66 -9.04 2.33 0.80
N VAL A 67 -8.67 2.54 2.06
CA VAL A 67 -8.27 1.45 2.95
C VAL A 67 -9.40 0.45 3.18
N VAL A 68 -10.66 0.88 3.26
CA VAL A 68 -11.80 -0.05 3.28
C VAL A 68 -11.79 -0.96 2.05
N LEU A 69 -11.56 -0.41 0.85
CA LEU A 69 -11.41 -1.22 -0.37
C LEU A 69 -10.18 -2.12 -0.31
N GLU A 70 -9.07 -1.68 0.28
CA GLU A 70 -7.88 -2.52 0.47
C GLU A 70 -8.22 -3.73 1.36
N LEU A 71 -8.90 -3.53 2.47
CA LEU A 71 -9.26 -4.60 3.40
C LEU A 71 -10.29 -5.57 2.81
N VAL A 72 -11.29 -5.06 2.08
CA VAL A 72 -12.39 -5.89 1.55
C VAL A 72 -12.00 -6.59 0.24
N LEU A 73 -11.19 -5.96 -0.60
CA LEU A 73 -10.86 -6.48 -1.93
C LEU A 73 -9.40 -6.88 -2.07
N GLN A 74 -8.45 -6.02 -1.70
CA GLN A 74 -7.03 -6.29 -1.94
C GLN A 74 -6.48 -7.36 -1.00
N LEU A 75 -6.84 -7.35 0.28
CA LEU A 75 -6.36 -8.32 1.25
C LEU A 75 -6.78 -9.76 0.90
N PRO A 76 -8.06 -10.05 0.54
CA PRO A 76 -8.42 -11.37 0.01
C PRO A 76 -7.70 -11.71 -1.31
N LEU A 77 -7.48 -10.71 -2.18
CA LEU A 77 -6.71 -10.90 -3.41
C LEU A 77 -5.25 -11.24 -3.13
N PHE A 78 -4.61 -10.70 -2.10
CA PHE A 78 -3.25 -11.09 -1.71
C PHE A 78 -3.18 -12.56 -1.36
N VAL A 79 -4.11 -13.07 -0.56
CA VAL A 79 -4.17 -14.51 -0.23
C VAL A 79 -4.37 -15.35 -1.50
N TYR A 80 -5.27 -14.91 -2.40
CA TYR A 80 -5.47 -15.56 -3.69
C TYR A 80 -4.21 -15.55 -4.57
N PHE A 81 -3.51 -14.43 -4.66
CA PHE A 81 -2.27 -14.32 -5.43
C PHE A 81 -1.18 -15.19 -4.85
N VAL A 82 -0.94 -15.15 -3.53
CA VAL A 82 0.01 -16.03 -2.84
C VAL A 82 -0.27 -17.49 -3.18
N ASN A 83 -1.53 -17.93 -3.06
CA ASN A 83 -1.91 -19.29 -3.43
C ASN A 83 -1.59 -19.63 -4.90
N LYS A 84 -1.85 -18.70 -5.83
CA LYS A 84 -1.55 -18.92 -7.25
C LYS A 84 -0.06 -18.94 -7.55
N PHE A 85 0.71 -18.00 -7.03
CA PHE A 85 2.16 -17.93 -7.26
C PHE A 85 2.91 -19.07 -6.57
N TRP A 86 2.43 -19.57 -5.43
CA TRP A 86 3.07 -20.67 -4.70
C TRP A 86 2.87 -22.03 -5.38
N ASN A 87 1.68 -22.27 -5.93
CA ASN A 87 1.27 -23.60 -6.41
C ASN A 87 1.29 -23.76 -7.93
N SER A 88 1.52 -22.69 -8.70
CA SER A 88 1.44 -22.73 -10.16
C SER A 88 2.83 -22.66 -10.80
N SER A 89 3.02 -23.37 -11.91
CA SER A 89 4.23 -23.21 -12.72
C SER A 89 4.27 -21.84 -13.41
N GLU A 90 5.47 -21.40 -13.83
CA GLU A 90 5.63 -20.14 -14.56
C GLU A 90 4.74 -20.04 -15.81
N LEU A 91 4.56 -21.17 -16.51
CA LEU A 91 3.66 -21.26 -17.65
C LEU A 91 2.20 -21.03 -17.23
N GLN A 92 1.75 -21.68 -16.15
CA GLN A 92 0.38 -21.55 -15.64
C GLN A 92 0.05 -20.14 -15.17
N VAL A 93 0.98 -19.45 -14.50
CA VAL A 93 0.80 -18.04 -14.11
C VAL A 93 0.59 -17.16 -15.35
N ASN A 94 1.37 -17.40 -16.40
CA ASN A 94 1.34 -16.59 -17.62
C ASN A 94 0.15 -16.91 -18.55
N THR A 95 -0.42 -18.12 -18.49
CA THR A 95 -1.59 -18.51 -19.29
C THR A 95 -2.92 -18.30 -18.56
N ASN A 96 -2.92 -18.10 -17.24
CA ASN A 96 -4.14 -17.90 -16.47
C ASN A 96 -4.72 -16.48 -16.65
N SER A 97 -5.65 -16.33 -17.60
CA SER A 97 -6.33 -15.07 -17.90
C SER A 97 -7.04 -14.44 -16.70
N ARG A 98 -7.61 -15.26 -15.80
CA ARG A 98 -8.29 -14.77 -14.58
C ARG A 98 -7.29 -14.16 -13.60
N LEU A 99 -6.17 -14.82 -13.35
CA LEU A 99 -5.09 -14.28 -12.51
C LEU A 99 -4.58 -12.95 -13.06
N LYS A 100 -4.27 -12.89 -14.36
CA LYS A 100 -3.79 -11.66 -15.01
C LYS A 100 -4.80 -10.53 -14.89
N LYS A 101 -6.08 -10.79 -15.09
CA LYS A 101 -7.15 -9.78 -14.92
C LYS A 101 -7.14 -9.21 -13.50
N TRP A 102 -7.10 -10.06 -12.48
CA TRP A 102 -7.08 -9.61 -11.08
C TRP A 102 -5.79 -8.87 -10.72
N LEU A 103 -4.64 -9.31 -11.21
CA LEU A 103 -3.37 -8.60 -11.02
C LEU A 103 -3.39 -7.19 -11.61
N ARG A 104 -3.98 -7.02 -12.80
CA ARG A 104 -4.13 -5.69 -13.42
C ARG A 104 -5.08 -4.80 -12.62
N ILE A 105 -6.23 -5.32 -12.20
CA ILE A 105 -7.21 -4.56 -11.40
C ILE A 105 -6.56 -4.10 -10.09
N TYR A 106 -5.89 -5.02 -9.38
CA TYR A 106 -5.13 -4.72 -8.18
C TYR A 106 -4.05 -3.65 -8.45
N GLY A 107 -3.23 -3.88 -9.49
CA GLY A 107 -2.14 -2.98 -9.86
C GLY A 107 -2.61 -1.56 -10.13
N TRP A 108 -3.74 -1.44 -10.83
CA TRP A 108 -4.36 -0.15 -11.15
C TRP A 108 -4.86 0.56 -9.90
N ASN A 109 -5.58 -0.16 -9.02
CA ASN A 109 -6.10 0.42 -7.78
C ASN A 109 -4.98 0.89 -6.86
N ALA A 110 -4.02 0.00 -6.54
CA ALA A 110 -2.92 0.31 -5.63
C ALA A 110 -2.03 1.45 -6.14
N SER A 111 -1.71 1.45 -7.44
CA SER A 111 -0.92 2.54 -8.03
C SER A 111 -1.68 3.86 -8.05
N LEU A 112 -2.97 3.87 -8.39
CA LEU A 112 -3.77 5.09 -8.37
C LEU A 112 -3.89 5.68 -6.96
N THR A 113 -4.25 4.86 -5.97
CA THR A 113 -4.38 5.31 -4.56
C THR A 113 -3.07 5.89 -4.06
N THR A 114 -1.94 5.21 -4.31
CA THR A 114 -0.63 5.70 -3.90
C THR A 114 -0.24 6.99 -4.63
N LEU A 115 -0.54 7.10 -5.93
CA LEU A 115 -0.29 8.33 -6.69
C LEU A 115 -1.06 9.51 -6.09
N ILE A 116 -2.32 9.31 -5.69
CA ILE A 116 -3.11 10.32 -4.99
C ILE A 116 -2.42 10.72 -3.68
N CYS A 117 -1.96 9.75 -2.87
CA CYS A 117 -1.20 10.04 -1.65
C CYS A 117 0.03 10.91 -1.94
N ILE A 118 0.83 10.56 -2.95
CA ILE A 118 2.02 11.33 -3.35
C ILE A 118 1.64 12.75 -3.77
N VAL A 119 0.61 12.93 -4.59
CA VAL A 119 0.13 14.27 -5.00
C VAL A 119 -0.32 15.08 -3.79
N VAL A 120 -1.04 14.47 -2.85
CA VAL A 120 -1.52 15.13 -1.63
C VAL A 120 -0.37 15.51 -0.71
N ILE A 121 0.69 14.70 -0.61
CA ILE A 121 1.92 15.03 0.13
C ILE A 121 2.53 16.33 -0.39
N PHE A 122 2.69 16.48 -1.70
CA PHE A 122 3.28 17.70 -2.26
C PHE A 122 2.39 18.93 -2.08
N LYS A 123 1.07 18.76 -2.22
CA LYS A 123 0.10 19.86 -2.11
C LYS A 123 -0.17 20.33 -0.67
N ARG A 124 -0.26 19.39 0.28
CA ARG A 124 -0.79 19.66 1.63
C ARG A 124 0.14 19.25 2.78
N GLY A 125 1.26 18.58 2.51
CA GLY A 125 2.09 17.99 3.58
C GLY A 125 2.46 18.99 4.67
N TYR A 126 2.14 18.63 5.92
CA TYR A 126 2.45 19.38 7.14
C TYR A 126 3.04 18.47 8.21
N ILE A 127 3.69 19.05 9.21
CA ILE A 127 4.25 18.31 10.35
C ILE A 127 3.11 17.85 11.27
N PRO A 128 2.90 16.53 11.46
CA PRO A 128 1.91 16.01 12.40
C PRO A 128 2.22 16.44 13.84
N TYR A 129 1.19 16.62 14.66
CA TYR A 129 1.27 17.04 16.06
C TYR A 129 1.77 18.47 16.31
N ASP A 130 2.17 19.20 15.27
CA ASP A 130 2.39 20.64 15.36
C ASP A 130 1.05 21.38 15.34
N VAL A 131 0.84 22.22 16.36
CA VAL A 131 -0.38 23.03 16.54
C VAL A 131 -0.60 23.97 15.35
N LEU A 132 0.49 24.48 14.77
CA LEU A 132 0.43 25.41 13.63
C LEU A 132 0.31 24.69 12.28
N LYS A 133 0.38 23.35 12.25
CA LYS A 133 0.45 22.54 11.02
C LYS A 133 1.48 23.11 10.03
N THR A 134 2.69 23.36 10.52
CA THR A 134 3.79 23.88 9.70
C THR A 134 3.97 23.02 8.46
N SER A 135 4.00 23.64 7.28
CA SER A 135 4.21 22.94 6.01
C SER A 135 5.53 22.17 6.04
N LEU A 136 5.52 20.95 5.53
CA LEU A 136 6.74 20.19 5.32
C LEU A 136 7.65 20.93 4.34
N SER A 137 8.95 20.91 4.64
CA SER A 137 9.98 21.32 3.69
C SER A 137 9.98 20.43 2.45
N MET A 138 10.57 20.89 1.34
CA MET A 138 10.65 20.08 0.13
C MET A 138 11.38 18.75 0.38
N THR A 139 12.45 18.77 1.18
CA THR A 139 13.19 17.56 1.56
C THR A 139 12.31 16.55 2.29
N GLN A 140 11.52 16.99 3.26
CA GLN A 140 10.58 16.13 4.00
C GLN A 140 9.46 15.60 3.09
N LYS A 141 8.93 16.42 2.17
CA LYS A 141 7.95 15.97 1.18
C LYS A 141 8.51 14.86 0.28
N CYS A 142 9.73 15.04 -0.23
CA CYS A 142 10.41 14.02 -1.04
C CYS A 142 10.71 12.75 -0.24
N GLN A 143 11.11 12.89 1.03
CA GLN A 143 11.33 11.75 1.92
C GLN A 143 10.04 10.95 2.12
N LEU A 144 8.93 11.60 2.47
CA LEU A 144 7.65 10.92 2.65
C LEU A 144 7.17 10.32 1.33
N ALA A 145 7.25 11.05 0.22
CA ALA A 145 6.91 10.51 -1.10
C ALA A 145 7.76 9.28 -1.47
N SER A 146 9.03 9.22 -1.06
CA SER A 146 9.90 8.06 -1.31
C SER A 146 9.45 6.79 -0.58
N VAL A 147 8.76 6.92 0.55
CA VAL A 147 8.18 5.79 1.29
C VAL A 147 6.99 5.20 0.54
N TYR A 148 6.16 6.05 -0.06
CA TYR A 148 5.01 5.64 -0.87
C TYR A 148 5.41 5.18 -2.29
N LEU A 149 6.53 5.67 -2.83
CA LEU A 149 6.91 5.43 -4.21
C LEU A 149 6.98 3.92 -4.61
N PRO A 150 7.50 3.00 -3.79
CA PRO A 150 7.49 1.57 -4.11
C PRO A 150 6.07 1.00 -4.27
N THR A 151 5.11 1.43 -3.44
CA THR A 151 3.70 0.97 -3.51
C THR A 151 2.97 1.58 -4.71
N PHE A 152 3.55 2.58 -5.38
CA PHE A 152 3.10 3.06 -6.67
C PHE A 152 3.71 2.24 -7.82
N LEU A 153 5.05 2.17 -7.88
CA LEU A 153 5.78 1.60 -9.01
C LEU A 153 5.60 0.09 -9.14
N ILE A 154 5.64 -0.65 -8.02
CA ILE A 154 5.58 -2.12 -8.03
C ILE A 154 4.21 -2.61 -8.52
N PRO A 155 3.07 -2.10 -8.02
CA PRO A 155 1.77 -2.47 -8.56
C PRO A 155 1.53 -1.95 -9.97
N LEU A 156 2.07 -0.78 -10.34
CA LEU A 156 1.96 -0.26 -11.70
C LEU A 156 2.54 -1.22 -12.75
N ARG A 157 3.65 -1.92 -12.44
CA ARG A 157 4.22 -2.96 -13.33
C ARG A 157 3.26 -4.13 -13.58
N LEU A 158 2.35 -4.44 -12.66
CA LEU A 158 1.33 -5.48 -12.84
C LEU A 158 0.25 -5.09 -13.85
N CYS A 159 0.00 -3.80 -14.07
CA CYS A 159 -0.93 -3.31 -15.09
C CYS A 159 -0.56 -3.77 -16.51
N PHE A 160 0.73 -4.04 -16.75
CA PHE A 160 1.27 -4.39 -18.07
C PHE A 160 1.48 -5.91 -18.29
N VAL A 161 1.10 -6.75 -17.33
CA VAL A 161 1.19 -8.23 -17.43
C VAL A 161 0.13 -8.76 -18.38
#